data_AF-A0ABD5F7J7-F1
#
_entry.id   AF-A0ABD5F7J7-F1
#
_cell.length_a   1.000
_cell.length_b   1.000
_cell.length_c   1.000
_cell.angle_alpha   90.00
_cell.angle_beta   90.00
_cell.angle_gamma   90.00
#
_symmetry.space_group_name_H-M   'P 1'
#
loop_
_entity.id
_entity.type
_entity.pdbx_description
1 polymer ?
#
loop_
_entity_poly.entity_id
_entity_poly.type
_entity_poly.pdbx_seq_one_letter_code
_entity_poly.pdbx_strand_id
1 'polypeptide(L)'
;MISEKQKLAIVALAVLLVGEVIAVISIGLIYFNRAFFGEHINIIRTFVNASTAFFGCFFSFLAALLMFQYLKYREKQKEVYQTTRLFTKLKKEYQNNYSALVDLGGEIANGSTELAKLLRESQKVRDLFVLGVYRLDFIMYDTYYHDTDWQLIREVDRNSESYLELFELSHQIEYLCQAIVENKINSEESLRQLLVLITQKIGTLQQHQLEIELKERPMETDSETDYAAEPVGVEMVQD
;
A
#
# COMPACT_ATOMS: atom_id res chain seq x y z
N MET A 1 12.47 -1.49 -18.09
CA MET A 1 12.83 -0.34 -17.23
C MET A 1 13.95 -0.77 -16.30
N ILE A 2 15.03 0.00 -16.23
CA ILE A 2 16.15 -0.23 -15.29
C ILE A 2 15.70 0.20 -13.90
N SER A 3 15.83 -0.67 -12.89
CA SER A 3 15.43 -0.37 -11.52
C SER A 3 16.32 0.71 -10.89
N GLU A 4 15.84 1.46 -9.89
CA GLU A 4 16.67 2.48 -9.23
C GLU A 4 17.97 1.91 -8.62
N LYS A 5 17.92 0.66 -8.15
CA LYS A 5 19.11 -0.05 -7.65
C LYS A 5 20.14 -0.28 -8.76
N GLN A 6 19.68 -0.63 -9.96
CA GLN A 6 20.54 -0.82 -11.12
C GLN A 6 21.13 0.50 -11.64
N LYS A 7 20.35 1.60 -11.65
CA LYS A 7 20.87 2.93 -12.01
C LYS A 7 21.99 3.37 -11.09
N LEU A 8 21.83 3.15 -9.77
CA LEU A 8 22.88 3.47 -8.80
C LEU A 8 24.13 2.62 -8.98
N ALA A 9 23.95 1.30 -9.18
CA ALA A 9 25.07 0.41 -9.45
C ALA A 9 25.87 0.84 -10.70
N ILE A 10 25.17 1.27 -11.76
CA ILE A 10 25.78 1.79 -12.98
C ILE A 10 26.56 3.08 -12.71
N VAL A 11 26.01 4.03 -11.95
CA VAL A 11 26.71 5.27 -11.60
C VAL A 11 27.95 5.00 -10.75
N ALA A 12 27.85 4.11 -9.75
CA ALA A 12 28.99 3.72 -8.92
C ALA A 12 30.09 3.03 -9.74
N LEU A 13 29.72 2.11 -10.63
CA LEU A 13 30.65 1.46 -11.57
C LEU A 13 31.30 2.47 -12.52
N ALA A 14 30.54 3.44 -13.04
CA ALA A 14 31.07 4.46 -13.93
C ALA A 14 32.08 5.37 -13.22
N VAL A 15 31.79 5.80 -11.99
CA VAL A 15 32.72 6.61 -11.18
C VAL A 15 33.99 5.82 -10.86
N LEU A 16 33.87 4.53 -10.51
CA LEU A 16 35.01 3.67 -10.24
C LEU A 16 35.88 3.48 -11.50
N LEU A 17 35.26 3.24 -12.64
CA LEU A 17 35.95 3.06 -13.93
C LEU A 17 36.66 4.34 -14.38
N VAL A 18 36.05 5.51 -14.22
CA VAL A 18 36.71 6.80 -14.49
C VAL A 18 37.90 7.01 -13.55
N GLY A 19 37.75 6.66 -12.27
CA GLY A 19 38.84 6.70 -11.29
C GLY A 19 40.03 5.82 -11.67
N GLU A 20 39.76 4.58 -12.07
CA GLU A 20 40.80 3.64 -12.53
C GLU A 20 41.51 4.15 -13.79
N VAL A 21 40.77 4.66 -14.77
CA VAL A 21 41.35 5.22 -16.00
C VAL A 21 42.27 6.40 -15.70
N ILE A 22 41.84 7.33 -14.83
CA ILE A 22 42.69 8.47 -14.42
C ILE A 22 43.94 7.99 -13.69
N ALA A 23 43.83 6.98 -12.82
CA ALA A 23 44.97 6.41 -12.10
C ALA A 23 45.97 5.76 -13.06
N VAL A 24 45.51 4.96 -14.03
CA VAL A 24 46.36 4.31 -15.04
C VAL A 24 47.04 5.36 -15.93
N ILE A 25 46.32 6.38 -16.39
CA ILE A 25 46.88 7.47 -17.19
C ILE A 25 47.92 8.24 -16.39
N SER A 26 47.67 8.52 -15.10
CA SER A 26 48.60 9.23 -14.22
C SER A 26 49.89 8.44 -14.00
N ILE A 27 49.79 7.12 -13.74
CA ILE A 27 50.94 6.22 -13.62
C ILE A 27 51.72 6.17 -14.94
N GLY A 28 51.01 6.05 -16.08
CA GLY A 28 51.61 6.05 -17.41
C GLY A 28 52.39 7.35 -17.69
N LEU A 29 51.79 8.50 -17.42
CA LEU A 29 52.44 9.81 -17.59
C LEU A 29 53.70 9.96 -16.74
N ILE A 30 53.68 9.48 -15.49
CA ILE A 30 54.86 9.50 -14.60
C ILE A 30 55.94 8.53 -15.10
N TYR A 31 55.55 7.34 -15.56
CA TYR A 31 56.49 6.33 -16.08
C TYR A 31 57.20 6.82 -17.35
N PHE A 32 56.46 7.40 -18.30
CA PHE A 32 57.04 7.90 -19.56
C PHE A 32 57.86 9.17 -19.39
N ASN A 33 57.57 10.00 -18.39
CA ASN A 33 58.30 11.24 -18.10
C ASN A 33 59.25 11.12 -16.90
N ARG A 34 59.71 9.91 -16.58
CA ARG A 34 60.55 9.62 -15.42
C ARG A 34 61.83 10.46 -15.36
N ALA A 35 62.41 10.83 -16.50
CA ALA A 35 63.58 11.70 -16.57
C ALA A 35 63.30 13.16 -16.14
N PHE A 36 62.07 13.65 -16.36
CA PHE A 36 61.64 14.99 -15.95
C PHE A 36 61.21 15.03 -14.48
N PHE A 37 60.58 13.96 -13.98
CA PHE A 37 60.06 13.88 -12.61
C PHE A 37 61.02 13.26 -11.58
N GLY A 38 62.03 12.52 -12.03
CA GLY A 38 62.92 11.73 -11.17
C GLY A 38 63.85 12.52 -10.25
N GLU A 39 64.18 13.77 -10.59
CA GLU A 39 65.06 14.63 -9.78
C GLU A 39 64.31 15.51 -8.76
N HIS A 40 62.99 15.68 -8.90
CA HIS A 40 62.23 16.66 -8.11
C HIS A 40 61.07 16.08 -7.31
N ILE A 41 60.62 14.85 -7.59
CA ILE A 41 59.41 14.27 -6.98
C ILE A 41 59.68 12.86 -6.46
N ASN A 42 59.39 12.63 -5.18
CA ASN A 42 59.31 11.28 -4.64
C ASN A 42 58.01 10.61 -5.16
N ILE A 43 58.17 9.80 -6.20
CA ILE A 43 57.08 9.14 -6.93
C ILE A 43 56.21 8.30 -5.99
N ILE A 44 56.82 7.54 -5.08
CA ILE A 44 56.10 6.67 -4.14
C ILE A 44 55.25 7.52 -3.19
N ARG A 45 55.83 8.58 -2.60
CA ARG A 45 55.09 9.46 -1.69
C ARG A 45 53.95 10.19 -2.40
N THR A 46 54.18 10.64 -3.63
CA THR A 46 53.16 11.35 -4.43
C THR A 46 52.02 10.42 -4.81
N PHE A 47 52.33 9.19 -5.21
CA PHE A 47 51.33 8.15 -5.49
C PHE A 47 50.51 7.79 -4.26
N VAL A 48 51.15 7.59 -3.11
CA VAL A 48 50.47 7.32 -1.84
C VAL A 48 49.54 8.48 -1.47
N ASN A 49 50.03 9.72 -1.49
CA ASN A 49 49.20 10.89 -1.16
C ASN A 49 48.02 11.09 -2.11
N ALA A 50 48.24 10.92 -3.43
CA ALA A 50 47.19 11.03 -4.42
C ALA A 50 46.15 9.91 -4.29
N SER A 51 46.59 8.68 -4.02
CA SER A 51 45.71 7.53 -3.78
C SER A 51 44.90 7.71 -2.50
N THR A 52 45.52 8.17 -1.41
CA THR A 52 44.81 8.46 -0.16
C THR A 52 43.77 9.55 -0.34
N ALA A 53 44.09 10.63 -1.08
CA ALA A 53 43.13 11.68 -1.41
C ALA A 53 41.98 11.15 -2.28
N PHE A 54 42.29 10.33 -3.29
CA PHE A 54 41.29 9.72 -4.15
C PHE A 54 40.34 8.80 -3.37
N PHE A 55 40.86 7.87 -2.56
CA PHE A 55 40.04 6.99 -1.72
C PHE A 55 39.20 7.80 -0.71
N GLY A 56 39.78 8.84 -0.09
CA GLY A 56 39.04 9.74 0.80
C GLY A 56 37.86 10.41 0.11
N CYS A 57 38.06 10.98 -1.09
CA CYS A 57 37.00 11.58 -1.89
C CYS A 57 35.96 10.56 -2.36
N PHE A 58 36.41 9.38 -2.81
CA PHE A 58 35.53 8.31 -3.28
C PHE A 58 34.63 7.77 -2.17
N PHE A 59 35.19 7.47 -0.99
CA PHE A 59 34.40 7.01 0.15
C PHE A 59 33.46 8.09 0.69
N SER A 60 33.87 9.36 0.65
CA SER A 60 32.99 10.48 1.02
C SER A 60 31.80 10.61 0.05
N PHE A 61 32.05 10.46 -1.25
CA PHE A 61 30.99 10.46 -2.27
C PHE A 61 30.05 9.24 -2.12
N LEU A 62 30.61 8.05 -1.90
CA LEU A 62 29.83 6.83 -1.66
C LEU A 62 28.97 6.96 -0.40
N ALA A 63 29.52 7.52 0.68
CA ALA A 63 28.78 7.77 1.92
C ALA A 63 27.63 8.77 1.70
N ALA A 64 27.86 9.85 0.94
CA ALA A 64 26.82 10.81 0.59
C ALA A 64 25.68 10.17 -0.24
N LEU A 65 26.02 9.32 -1.22
CA LEU A 65 25.03 8.58 -2.00
C LEU A 65 24.22 7.61 -1.15
N LEU A 66 24.87 6.84 -0.28
CA LEU A 66 24.19 5.92 0.64
C LEU A 66 23.28 6.67 1.61
N MET A 67 23.74 7.82 2.13
CA MET A 67 22.93 8.67 3.00
C MET A 67 21.70 9.23 2.27
N PHE A 68 21.85 9.70 1.03
CA PHE A 68 20.73 10.16 0.22
C PHE A 68 19.71 9.05 -0.04
N GLN A 69 20.17 7.85 -0.38
CA GLN A 69 19.28 6.70 -0.56
C GLN A 69 18.56 6.30 0.74
N TYR A 70 19.28 6.31 1.86
CA TYR A 70 18.71 6.02 3.16
C TYR A 70 17.60 7.01 3.53
N LEU A 71 17.82 8.31 3.30
CA LEU A 71 16.82 9.35 3.52
C LEU A 71 15.58 9.13 2.64
N LYS A 72 15.77 8.95 1.33
CA LYS A 72 14.66 8.68 0.39
C LYS A 72 13.87 7.43 0.78
N TYR A 73 14.57 6.36 1.17
CA TYR A 73 13.92 5.13 1.63
C TYR A 73 13.13 5.35 2.91
N ARG A 74 13.68 6.09 3.88
CA ARG A 74 13.02 6.39 5.15
C ARG A 74 11.77 7.25 4.97
N GLU A 75 11.81 8.22 4.06
CA GLU A 75 10.63 9.02 3.68
C GLU A 75 9.54 8.14 3.07
N LYS A 76 9.87 7.30 2.08
CA LYS A 76 8.90 6.36 1.49
C LYS A 76 8.29 5.43 2.54
N GLN A 77 9.09 4.91 3.47
CA GLN A 77 8.59 4.06 4.57
C GLN A 77 7.63 4.81 5.50
N LYS A 78 7.88 6.09 5.76
CA LYS A 78 7.00 6.94 6.58
C LYS A 78 5.65 7.16 5.89
N GLU A 79 5.66 7.42 4.58
CA GLU A 79 4.45 7.56 3.77
C GLU A 79 3.64 6.25 3.77
N VAL A 80 4.29 5.12 3.47
CA VAL A 80 3.65 3.79 3.51
C VAL A 80 3.00 3.55 4.88
N TYR A 81 3.71 3.79 5.98
CA TYR A 81 3.16 3.62 7.32
C TYR A 81 1.92 4.48 7.58
N GLN A 82 1.95 5.74 7.16
CA GLN A 82 0.80 6.66 7.31
C GLN A 82 -0.40 6.17 6.50
N THR A 83 -0.19 5.82 5.23
CA THR A 83 -1.26 5.31 4.36
C THR A 83 -1.81 3.99 4.88
N THR A 84 -0.97 3.07 5.39
CA THR A 84 -1.42 1.78 5.95
C THR A 84 -2.28 2.01 7.19
N ARG A 85 -1.92 2.99 8.02
CA ARG A 85 -2.73 3.38 9.17
C ARG A 85 -4.09 3.94 8.75
N LEU A 86 -4.14 4.77 7.71
CA LEU A 86 -5.41 5.29 7.16
C LEU A 86 -6.26 4.16 6.59
N PHE A 87 -5.69 3.28 5.77
CA PHE A 87 -6.36 2.10 5.23
C PHE A 87 -6.97 1.23 6.33
N THR A 88 -6.21 0.98 7.41
CA THR A 88 -6.70 0.16 8.54
C THR A 88 -7.91 0.81 9.23
N LYS A 89 -7.89 2.14 9.41
CA LYS A 89 -9.03 2.87 9.99
C LYS A 89 -10.25 2.81 9.07
N LEU A 90 -10.04 3.01 7.77
CA LEU A 90 -11.10 2.95 6.77
C LEU A 90 -11.72 1.54 6.66
N LYS A 91 -10.88 0.50 6.69
CA LYS A 91 -11.34 -0.90 6.74
C LYS A 91 -12.20 -1.16 7.98
N LYS A 92 -11.82 -0.63 9.14
CA LYS A 92 -12.62 -0.75 10.37
C LYS A 92 -13.95 -0.01 10.28
N GLU A 93 -13.94 1.20 9.73
CA GLU A 93 -15.15 1.99 9.47
C GLU A 93 -16.11 1.23 8.55
N TYR A 94 -15.60 0.72 7.43
CA TYR A 94 -16.35 -0.14 6.52
C TYR A 94 -16.92 -1.38 7.22
N GLN A 95 -16.14 -2.09 8.05
CA GLN A 95 -16.64 -3.27 8.76
C GLN A 95 -17.81 -2.94 9.70
N ASN A 96 -17.76 -1.78 10.36
CA ASN A 96 -18.87 -1.30 11.18
C ASN A 96 -20.10 -1.02 10.31
N ASN A 97 -19.93 -0.29 9.20
CA ASN A 97 -21.01 0.07 8.29
C ASN A 97 -21.60 -1.15 7.58
N TYR A 98 -20.79 -2.14 7.22
CA TYR A 98 -21.23 -3.32 6.48
C TYR A 98 -22.36 -4.05 7.20
N SER A 99 -22.23 -4.29 8.51
CA SER A 99 -23.29 -4.94 9.29
C SER A 99 -24.58 -4.12 9.29
N ALA A 100 -24.49 -2.80 9.53
CA ALA A 100 -25.64 -1.92 9.49
C ALA A 100 -26.30 -1.84 8.10
N LEU A 101 -25.51 -1.85 7.03
CA LEU A 101 -26.01 -1.85 5.65
C LEU A 101 -26.71 -3.18 5.31
N VAL A 102 -26.17 -4.31 5.75
CA VAL A 102 -26.81 -5.62 5.55
C VAL A 102 -28.15 -5.69 6.28
N ASP A 103 -28.21 -5.25 7.54
CA ASP A 103 -29.44 -5.20 8.31
C ASP A 103 -30.48 -4.29 7.64
N LEU A 104 -30.07 -3.09 7.22
CA LEU A 104 -30.90 -2.16 6.48
C LEU A 104 -31.43 -2.78 5.18
N GLY A 105 -30.57 -3.47 4.43
CA GLY A 105 -30.94 -4.15 3.18
C GLY A 105 -31.98 -5.25 3.41
N GLY A 106 -31.86 -6.01 4.51
CA GLY A 106 -32.82 -7.02 4.91
C GLY A 106 -34.20 -6.43 5.24
N GLU A 107 -34.23 -5.36 6.03
CA GLU A 107 -35.47 -4.64 6.38
C GLU A 107 -36.15 -4.04 5.13
N ILE A 108 -35.37 -3.44 4.22
CA ILE A 108 -35.89 -2.89 2.97
C ILE A 108 -36.43 -4.02 2.08
N ALA A 109 -35.71 -5.13 1.93
CA ALA A 109 -36.13 -6.24 1.07
C ALA A 109 -37.48 -6.84 1.52
N ASN A 110 -37.65 -7.04 2.83
CA ASN A 110 -38.85 -7.63 3.41
C ASN A 110 -40.10 -6.73 3.30
N GLY A 111 -39.91 -5.40 3.20
CA GLY A 111 -40.98 -4.43 3.22
C GLY A 111 -41.09 -3.52 1.99
N SER A 112 -40.25 -3.67 0.96
CA SER A 112 -39.98 -2.63 -0.06
C SER A 112 -41.21 -1.94 -0.68
N THR A 113 -42.28 -2.67 -0.99
CA THR A 113 -43.53 -2.11 -1.55
C THR A 113 -44.34 -1.33 -0.52
N GLU A 114 -44.42 -1.79 0.72
CA GLU A 114 -45.16 -1.12 1.79
C GLU A 114 -44.33 -0.01 2.46
N LEU A 115 -43.02 -0.19 2.52
CA LEU A 115 -42.05 0.75 3.07
C LEU A 115 -42.00 2.05 2.28
N ALA A 116 -42.06 2.00 0.94
CA ALA A 116 -42.10 3.20 0.11
C ALA A 116 -43.32 4.09 0.43
N LYS A 117 -44.49 3.45 0.60
CA LYS A 117 -45.72 4.12 1.02
C LYS A 117 -45.60 4.66 2.45
N LEU A 118 -45.11 3.86 3.39
CA LEU A 118 -44.95 4.25 4.79
C LEU A 118 -43.92 5.39 4.98
N LEU A 119 -42.82 5.41 4.23
CA LEU A 119 -41.83 6.49 4.25
C LEU A 119 -42.41 7.82 3.76
N ARG A 120 -43.45 7.78 2.92
CA ARG A 120 -44.17 8.96 2.45
C ARG A 120 -45.27 9.40 3.42
N GLU A 121 -46.00 8.46 3.99
CA GLU A 121 -47.21 8.73 4.77
C GLU A 121 -46.97 8.85 6.29
N SER A 122 -45.91 8.25 6.82
CA SER A 122 -45.64 8.15 8.26
C SER A 122 -44.32 8.80 8.64
N GLN A 123 -44.40 9.96 9.31
CA GLN A 123 -43.22 10.64 9.86
C GLN A 123 -42.43 9.73 10.82
N LYS A 124 -43.13 8.91 11.62
CA LYS A 124 -42.47 7.98 12.55
C LYS A 124 -41.60 6.94 11.83
N VAL A 125 -42.08 6.40 10.71
CA VAL A 125 -41.30 5.43 9.90
C VAL A 125 -40.11 6.12 9.26
N ARG A 126 -40.30 7.35 8.79
CA ARG A 126 -39.21 8.17 8.26
C ARG A 126 -38.15 8.45 9.33
N ASP A 127 -38.54 8.86 10.53
CA ASP A 127 -37.59 9.13 11.63
C ASP A 127 -36.79 7.86 12.00
N LEU A 128 -37.42 6.69 12.00
CA LEU A 128 -36.74 5.41 12.20
C LEU A 128 -35.74 5.07 11.09
N PHE A 129 -36.13 5.30 9.83
CA PHE A 129 -35.23 5.13 8.68
C PHE A 129 -34.02 6.06 8.79
N VAL A 130 -34.27 7.33 9.09
CA VAL A 130 -33.25 8.35 9.31
C VAL A 130 -32.28 7.94 10.41
N LEU A 131 -32.80 7.47 11.56
CA LEU A 131 -31.96 6.94 12.64
C LEU A 131 -31.12 5.74 12.19
N GLY A 132 -31.64 4.86 11.34
CA GLY A 132 -30.89 3.75 10.76
C GLY A 132 -29.70 4.22 9.91
N VAL A 133 -29.93 5.20 9.04
CA VAL A 133 -28.90 5.78 8.16
C VAL A 133 -27.83 6.53 8.96
N TYR A 134 -28.22 7.30 9.99
CA TYR A 134 -27.27 8.02 10.85
C TYR A 134 -26.38 7.12 11.71
N ARG A 135 -26.64 5.81 11.78
CA ARG A 135 -25.71 4.86 12.42
C ARG A 135 -24.50 4.53 11.54
N LEU A 136 -24.56 4.86 10.26
CA LEU A 136 -23.44 4.72 9.35
C LEU A 136 -22.44 5.85 9.61
N ASP A 137 -21.16 5.50 9.69
CA ASP A 137 -20.07 6.44 9.92
C ASP A 137 -19.15 6.44 8.69
N PHE A 138 -19.05 7.56 7.98
CA PHE A 138 -18.20 7.69 6.80
C PHE A 138 -17.13 8.77 6.97
N ILE A 139 -16.83 9.16 8.22
CA ILE A 139 -15.89 10.26 8.50
C ILE A 139 -14.51 10.00 7.88
N MET A 140 -13.99 8.78 7.98
CA MET A 140 -12.69 8.44 7.40
C MET A 140 -12.73 8.46 5.88
N TYR A 141 -13.82 7.94 5.29
CA TYR A 141 -14.01 7.97 3.84
C TYR A 141 -14.05 9.42 3.33
N ASP A 142 -14.96 10.23 3.86
CA ASP A 142 -15.21 11.61 3.41
C ASP A 142 -13.99 12.52 3.59
N THR A 143 -13.23 12.31 4.68
CA THR A 143 -12.10 13.17 5.02
C THR A 143 -10.82 12.79 4.28
N TYR A 144 -10.58 11.51 4.01
CA TYR A 144 -9.25 11.05 3.59
C TYR A 144 -9.26 10.25 2.28
N TYR A 145 -10.37 9.67 1.84
CA TYR A 145 -10.37 8.74 0.72
C TYR A 145 -9.87 9.36 -0.58
N HIS A 146 -10.37 10.54 -0.92
CA HIS A 146 -10.02 11.20 -2.18
C HIS A 146 -8.67 11.93 -2.16
N ASP A 147 -8.17 12.27 -0.97
CA ASP A 147 -6.92 13.01 -0.80
C ASP A 147 -5.71 12.09 -0.57
N THR A 148 -5.92 10.79 -0.48
CA THR A 148 -4.87 9.79 -0.21
C THR A 148 -4.47 9.05 -1.48
N ASP A 149 -3.16 8.98 -1.76
CA ASP A 149 -2.65 8.10 -2.81
C ASP A 149 -2.64 6.63 -2.35
N TRP A 150 -3.68 5.89 -2.76
CA TRP A 150 -3.84 4.48 -2.43
C TRP A 150 -2.92 3.55 -3.22
N GLN A 151 -2.19 4.02 -4.24
CA GLN A 151 -1.26 3.17 -5.00
C GLN A 151 -0.17 2.58 -4.09
N LEU A 152 0.23 3.33 -3.07
CA LEU A 152 1.20 2.89 -2.06
C LEU A 152 0.76 1.62 -1.32
N ILE A 153 -0.54 1.44 -1.06
CA ILE A 153 -1.05 0.24 -0.41
C ILE A 153 -1.13 -0.91 -1.41
N ARG A 154 -1.52 -0.65 -2.66
CA ARG A 154 -1.60 -1.67 -3.72
C ARG A 154 -0.25 -2.38 -3.94
N GLU A 155 0.86 -1.65 -3.77
CA GLU A 155 2.22 -2.21 -3.83
C GLU A 155 2.51 -3.17 -2.66
N VAL A 156 1.91 -2.95 -1.49
CA VAL A 156 2.22 -3.65 -0.23
C VAL A 156 1.24 -4.78 0.05
N ASP A 157 -0.05 -4.57 -0.22
CA ASP A 157 -1.15 -5.50 0.01
C ASP A 157 -1.97 -5.67 -1.28
N ARG A 158 -1.92 -6.88 -1.84
CA ARG A 158 -2.63 -7.23 -3.08
C ARG A 158 -4.14 -7.24 -2.92
N ASN A 159 -4.65 -7.44 -1.71
CA ASN A 159 -6.09 -7.52 -1.45
C ASN A 159 -6.71 -6.13 -1.22
N SER A 160 -5.88 -5.11 -1.04
CA SER A 160 -6.32 -3.75 -0.75
C SER A 160 -7.25 -3.16 -1.83
N GLU A 161 -7.02 -3.49 -3.11
CA GLU A 161 -7.87 -3.02 -4.22
C GLU A 161 -9.33 -3.42 -4.02
N SER A 162 -9.54 -4.68 -3.64
CA SER A 162 -10.89 -5.23 -3.46
C SER A 162 -11.61 -4.52 -2.31
N TYR A 163 -10.89 -4.11 -1.27
CA TYR A 163 -11.45 -3.32 -0.17
C TYR A 163 -11.75 -1.87 -0.57
N LEU A 164 -10.89 -1.24 -1.38
CA LEU A 164 -11.13 0.12 -1.86
C LEU A 164 -12.43 0.21 -2.67
N GLU A 165 -12.72 -0.80 -3.50
CA GLU A 165 -14.00 -0.91 -4.23
C GLU A 165 -15.20 -1.06 -3.29
N LEU A 166 -15.06 -1.86 -2.22
CA LEU A 166 -16.11 -2.01 -1.21
C LEU A 166 -16.39 -0.71 -0.45
N PHE A 167 -15.35 0.09 -0.17
CA PHE A 167 -15.51 1.38 0.50
C PHE A 167 -16.34 2.32 -0.37
N GLU A 168 -15.99 2.46 -1.66
CA GLU A 168 -16.77 3.26 -2.61
C GLU A 168 -18.21 2.76 -2.73
N LEU A 169 -18.43 1.45 -2.84
CA LEU A 169 -19.77 0.88 -2.97
C LEU A 169 -20.61 1.13 -1.72
N SER A 170 -20.03 0.98 -0.53
CA SER A 170 -20.70 1.27 0.74
C SER A 170 -21.10 2.74 0.87
N HIS A 171 -20.23 3.67 0.46
CA HIS A 171 -20.53 5.10 0.45
C HIS A 171 -21.59 5.46 -0.60
N GLN A 172 -21.58 4.82 -1.77
CA GLN A 172 -22.65 5.00 -2.76
C GLN A 172 -24.02 4.58 -2.21
N ILE A 173 -24.09 3.50 -1.42
CA ILE A 173 -25.34 3.09 -0.77
C ILE A 173 -25.78 4.14 0.23
N GLU A 174 -24.85 4.65 1.04
CA GLU A 174 -25.14 5.72 2.00
C GLU A 174 -25.69 6.96 1.31
N TYR A 175 -25.08 7.40 0.22
CA TYR A 175 -25.54 8.56 -0.55
C TYR A 175 -26.97 8.38 -1.08
N LEU A 176 -27.33 7.18 -1.52
CA LEU A 176 -28.70 6.85 -1.93
C LEU A 176 -29.67 6.90 -0.74
N CYS A 177 -29.26 6.41 0.42
CA CYS A 177 -30.03 6.51 1.65
C CYS A 177 -30.22 7.97 2.09
N GLN A 178 -29.19 8.82 1.99
CA GLN A 178 -29.27 10.25 2.28
C GLN A 178 -30.29 10.95 1.39
N ALA A 179 -30.41 10.58 0.12
CA ALA A 179 -31.41 11.16 -0.78
C ALA A 179 -32.85 10.95 -0.29
N ILE A 180 -33.12 9.85 0.43
CA ILE A 180 -34.40 9.59 1.10
C ILE A 180 -34.53 10.45 2.36
N VAL A 181 -33.49 10.48 3.19
CA VAL A 181 -33.44 11.26 4.45
C VAL A 181 -33.68 12.75 4.21
N GLU A 182 -33.03 13.31 3.20
CA GLU A 182 -33.14 14.73 2.82
C GLU A 182 -34.43 15.05 2.05
N ASN A 183 -35.30 14.06 1.83
CA ASN A 183 -36.56 14.19 1.13
C ASN A 183 -36.41 14.77 -0.30
N LYS A 184 -35.26 14.53 -0.94
CA LYS A 184 -35.00 14.90 -2.34
C LYS A 184 -35.92 14.13 -3.29
N ILE A 185 -36.46 13.00 -2.85
CA ILE A 185 -37.40 12.15 -3.57
C ILE A 185 -38.68 12.00 -2.75
N ASN A 186 -39.80 12.37 -3.34
CA ASN A 186 -41.09 12.48 -2.65
C ASN A 186 -42.23 11.69 -3.30
N SER A 187 -41.99 11.09 -4.48
CA SER A 187 -42.96 10.22 -5.14
C SER A 187 -42.79 8.78 -4.64
N GLU A 188 -43.91 8.09 -4.43
CA GLU A 188 -43.92 6.70 -3.96
C GLU A 188 -43.20 5.76 -4.95
N GLU A 189 -43.41 5.96 -6.25
CA GLU A 189 -42.75 5.15 -7.29
C GLU A 189 -41.24 5.37 -7.29
N SER A 190 -40.78 6.61 -7.16
CA SER A 190 -39.35 6.92 -7.09
C SER A 190 -38.71 6.38 -5.81
N LEU A 191 -39.41 6.45 -4.67
CA LEU A 191 -38.96 5.83 -3.42
C LEU A 191 -38.85 4.32 -3.58
N ARG A 192 -39.84 3.67 -4.19
CA ARG A 192 -39.81 2.23 -4.47
C ARG A 192 -38.61 1.85 -5.33
N GLN A 193 -38.36 2.57 -6.42
CA GLN A 193 -37.22 2.33 -7.30
C GLN A 193 -35.89 2.53 -6.57
N LEU A 194 -35.79 3.56 -5.73
CA LEU A 194 -34.58 3.82 -4.96
C LEU A 194 -34.32 2.74 -3.89
N LEU A 195 -35.35 2.28 -3.19
CA LEU A 195 -35.25 1.18 -2.23
C LEU A 195 -34.79 -0.11 -2.91
N VAL A 196 -35.33 -0.42 -4.10
CA VAL A 196 -34.85 -1.57 -4.91
C VAL A 196 -33.39 -1.41 -5.29
N LEU A 197 -32.97 -0.22 -5.73
CA LEU A 197 -31.56 0.05 -6.08
C LEU A 197 -30.63 -0.10 -4.87
N ILE A 198 -31.04 0.39 -3.71
CA ILE A 198 -30.30 0.24 -2.44
C ILE A 198 -30.12 -1.26 -2.12
N THR A 199 -31.20 -2.04 -2.13
CA THR A 199 -31.14 -3.49 -1.88
C THR A 199 -30.26 -4.21 -2.89
N GLN A 200 -30.34 -3.86 -4.18
CA GLN A 200 -29.48 -4.45 -5.21
C GLN A 200 -27.99 -4.17 -4.95
N LYS A 201 -27.64 -2.91 -4.63
CA LYS A 201 -26.25 -2.53 -4.32
C LYS A 201 -25.74 -3.20 -3.05
N ILE A 202 -26.58 -3.34 -2.02
CA ILE A 202 -26.24 -4.10 -0.82
C ILE A 202 -25.99 -5.58 -1.17
N GLY A 203 -26.79 -6.17 -2.05
CA GLY A 203 -26.55 -7.53 -2.56
C GLY A 203 -25.20 -7.67 -3.28
N THR A 204 -24.84 -6.69 -4.13
CA THR A 204 -23.51 -6.65 -4.76
C THR A 204 -22.39 -6.50 -3.72
N LEU A 205 -22.58 -5.64 -2.71
CA LEU A 205 -21.63 -5.45 -1.61
C LEU A 205 -21.37 -6.76 -0.86
N GLN A 206 -22.43 -7.51 -0.54
CA GLN A 206 -22.34 -8.81 0.11
C GLN A 206 -21.61 -9.85 -0.75
N GLN A 207 -21.89 -9.87 -2.06
CA GLN A 207 -21.20 -10.77 -2.98
C GLN A 207 -19.70 -10.48 -3.04
N HIS A 208 -19.31 -9.21 -3.21
CA HIS A 208 -17.90 -8.81 -3.26
C HIS A 208 -17.19 -9.07 -1.92
N GLN A 209 -17.86 -8.83 -0.79
CA GLN A 209 -17.34 -9.16 0.54
C GLN A 209 -17.05 -10.67 0.66
N LEU A 210 -17.97 -11.52 0.20
CA LEU A 210 -17.79 -12.98 0.21
C LEU A 210 -16.61 -13.40 -0.67
N GLU A 211 -16.43 -12.79 -1.85
CA GLU A 211 -15.29 -13.07 -2.72
C GLU A 211 -13.94 -12.73 -2.06
N ILE A 212 -13.87 -11.64 -1.29
CA ILE A 212 -12.68 -11.31 -0.52
C ILE A 212 -12.46 -12.33 0.59
N GLU A 213 -13.49 -12.68 1.36
CA GLU A 213 -13.37 -13.67 2.44
C GLU A 213 -12.92 -15.04 1.92
N LEU A 214 -13.38 -15.47 0.74
CA LEU A 214 -12.94 -16.70 0.10
C LEU A 214 -11.47 -16.64 -0.36
N LYS A 215 -11.00 -15.47 -0.80
CA LYS A 215 -9.58 -15.25 -1.17
C LYS A 215 -8.67 -15.15 0.07
N GLU A 216 -9.18 -14.66 1.20
CA GLU A 216 -8.45 -14.54 2.46
C GLU A 216 -8.43 -15.83 3.28
N ARG A 217 -9.30 -16.81 3.00
CA ARG A 217 -9.19 -18.13 3.61
C ARG A 217 -7.86 -18.77 3.20
N PRO A 218 -7.03 -19.20 4.16
CA PRO A 218 -5.89 -20.05 3.81
C PRO A 218 -6.43 -21.26 3.05
N MET A 219 -5.79 -21.61 1.93
CA MET A 219 -5.93 -22.96 1.38
C MET A 219 -5.54 -23.91 2.50
N GLU A 220 -6.53 -24.53 3.15
CA GLU A 220 -6.32 -25.82 3.81
C GLU A 220 -5.94 -26.79 2.68
N THR A 221 -4.67 -26.79 2.30
CA THR A 221 -4.09 -27.92 1.61
C THR A 221 -3.96 -29.04 2.61
N ASP A 222 -4.89 -29.98 2.51
CA ASP A 222 -4.58 -31.40 2.45
C ASP A 222 -3.11 -31.66 2.09
N SER A 223 -2.28 -31.83 3.10
CA SER A 223 -1.04 -32.60 3.01
C SER A 223 -0.57 -32.96 4.42
N GLU A 224 -1.25 -33.95 5.01
CA GLU A 224 -0.53 -34.97 5.76
C GLU A 224 0.52 -35.57 4.82
N THR A 225 1.72 -34.98 4.80
CA THR A 225 2.92 -35.73 4.45
C THR A 225 3.82 -35.63 5.66
N ASP A 226 3.62 -36.64 6.50
CA ASP A 226 4.44 -37.04 7.62
C ASP A 226 5.88 -37.26 7.10
N TYR A 227 6.69 -36.20 7.10
CA TYR A 227 8.15 -36.37 7.04
C TYR A 227 8.61 -36.83 8.42
N ALA A 228 8.33 -38.09 8.73
CA ALA A 228 9.04 -38.84 9.74
C ALA A 228 10.51 -38.91 9.30
N ALA A 229 11.31 -37.95 9.77
CA ALA A 229 12.75 -38.01 9.67
C ALA A 229 13.21 -39.25 10.45
N GLU A 230 13.80 -40.23 9.74
CA GLU A 230 14.56 -41.32 10.36
C GLU A 230 15.60 -40.73 11.32
N PRO A 231 15.70 -41.20 12.57
CA PRO A 231 16.70 -40.70 13.50
C PRO A 231 18.08 -41.16 13.05
N VAL A 232 18.92 -40.20 12.66
CA VAL A 232 20.36 -40.37 12.47
C VAL A 232 20.96 -40.87 13.79
N GLY A 233 21.44 -42.12 13.78
CA GLY A 233 22.20 -42.69 14.87
C GLY A 233 23.48 -41.90 15.08
N VAL A 234 23.58 -41.18 16.19
CA VAL A 234 24.82 -40.59 16.67
C VAL A 234 25.36 -41.51 17.75
N GLU A 235 26.45 -42.20 17.42
CA GLU A 235 27.30 -42.92 18.38
C GLU A 235 27.86 -41.91 19.40
N MET A 236 27.53 -42.13 20.66
CA MET A 236 28.08 -41.38 21.80
C MET A 236 29.54 -41.78 22.01
N VAL A 237 30.48 -40.87 21.74
CA VAL A 237 31.85 -40.98 22.24
C VAL A 237 31.83 -40.66 23.74
N GLN A 238 32.20 -41.64 24.57
CA GLN A 238 32.40 -41.46 26.01
C GLN A 238 33.76 -40.79 26.28
N ASP A 239 33.79 -39.94 27.32
CA ASP A 239 35.01 -39.45 27.98
C ASP A 239 35.81 -40.58 28.65
#